data_AF-A0A537W8T1-F1
#
_entry.id   AF-A0A537W8T1-F1
#
_cell.length_a   1.000
_cell.length_b   1.000
_cell.length_c   1.000
_cell.angle_alpha   90.00
_cell.angle_beta   90.00
_cell.angle_gamma   90.00
#
_symmetry.space_group_name_H-M   'P 1'
#
loop_
_entity.id
_entity.type
_entity.pdbx_description
1 polymer ?
#
loop_
_entity_poly.entity_id
_entity_poly.type
_entity_poly.pdbx_seq_one_letter_code
_entity_poly.pdbx_strand_id
1 'polypeptide(L)'
;MNGFRFHTDVSVRFAETDAQGVAHNSAYLVWFEVARVAYLAEFAGGYSALRAKGIAIARDSEAIADGWTSHACVDARTLRPTRIPADLAAAIEAAETTAPSASS
;
A
#
# COMPACT_ATOMS: atom_id res chain seq x y z
N MET A 1 -27.18 -9.86 -5.73
CA MET A 1 -26.68 -8.60 -6.31
C MET A 1 -26.74 -8.73 -7.82
N ASN A 2 -27.87 -8.37 -8.44
CA ASN A 2 -28.00 -8.35 -9.90
C ASN A 2 -28.03 -6.90 -10.35
N GLY A 3 -26.96 -6.44 -10.98
CA GLY A 3 -26.91 -5.08 -11.53
C GLY A 3 -25.59 -4.70 -12.21
N PHE A 4 -24.46 -5.22 -11.72
CA PHE A 4 -23.15 -4.93 -12.31
C PHE A 4 -22.54 -6.19 -12.92
N ARG A 5 -22.01 -6.06 -14.14
CA ARG A 5 -21.40 -7.18 -14.90
C ARG A 5 -20.03 -7.59 -14.38
N PHE A 6 -19.46 -6.82 -13.46
CA PHE A 6 -18.18 -7.08 -12.81
C PHE A 6 -18.30 -6.76 -11.31
N HIS A 7 -17.76 -7.63 -10.48
CA HIS A 7 -17.58 -7.42 -9.05
C HIS A 7 -16.30 -8.13 -8.60
N THR A 8 -15.74 -7.68 -7.49
CA THR A 8 -14.66 -8.40 -6.80
C THR A 8 -15.05 -8.54 -5.33
N ASP A 9 -14.75 -9.71 -4.76
CA ASP A 9 -14.94 -9.93 -3.33
C ASP A 9 -13.70 -9.46 -2.58
N VAL A 10 -13.91 -8.77 -1.46
CA VAL A 10 -12.84 -8.29 -0.57
C VAL A 10 -13.14 -8.78 0.84
N SER A 11 -12.22 -9.58 1.39
CA SER A 11 -12.29 -10.00 2.79
C SER A 11 -11.77 -8.88 3.70
N VAL A 12 -12.65 -8.37 4.55
CA VAL A 12 -12.30 -7.33 5.54
C VAL A 12 -11.33 -7.90 6.57
N ARG A 13 -10.23 -7.17 6.79
CA ARG A 13 -9.18 -7.53 7.76
C ARG A 13 -9.43 -6.82 9.08
N PHE A 14 -8.97 -7.40 10.18
CA PHE A 14 -9.09 -6.75 11.50
C PHE A 14 -8.46 -5.35 11.53
N ALA A 15 -7.34 -5.15 10.84
CA ALA A 15 -6.67 -3.84 10.74
C ALA A 15 -7.49 -2.78 10.00
N GLU A 16 -8.54 -3.17 9.27
CA GLU A 16 -9.43 -2.27 8.53
C GLU A 16 -10.69 -1.91 9.33
N THR A 17 -10.83 -2.46 10.55
CA THR A 17 -11.96 -2.18 11.45
C THR A 17 -11.61 -1.14 12.52
N ASP A 18 -12.60 -0.42 13.03
CA ASP A 18 -12.43 0.54 14.11
C ASP A 18 -13.12 0.12 15.42
N ALA A 19 -13.09 1.00 16.43
CA ALA A 19 -13.67 0.74 17.75
C ALA A 19 -15.20 0.53 17.73
N GLN A 20 -15.89 0.84 16.63
CA GLN A 20 -17.32 0.56 16.45
C GLN A 20 -17.58 -0.87 15.94
N GLY A 21 -16.53 -1.66 15.66
CA GLY A 21 -16.65 -3.05 15.21
C GLY A 21 -17.09 -3.19 13.76
N VAL A 22 -16.97 -2.12 12.96
CA VAL A 22 -17.26 -2.10 11.53
C VAL A 22 -16.01 -1.69 10.76
N ALA A 23 -16.05 -1.83 9.43
CA ALA A 23 -14.99 -1.34 8.58
C ALA A 23 -14.89 0.19 8.65
N HIS A 24 -13.68 0.69 8.90
CA HIS A 24 -13.41 2.12 8.96
C HIS A 24 -13.52 2.75 7.57
N ASN A 25 -14.06 3.97 7.49
CA ASN A 25 -14.34 4.64 6.21
C ASN A 25 -13.11 4.82 5.31
N SER A 26 -11.91 4.91 5.88
CA SER A 26 -10.68 5.03 5.09
C SER A 26 -10.34 3.77 4.29
N ALA A 27 -10.82 2.59 4.69
CA ALA A 27 -10.54 1.33 4.02
C ALA A 27 -11.21 1.23 2.64
N TYR A 28 -12.35 1.91 2.45
CA TYR A 28 -13.11 1.87 1.20
C TYR A 28 -12.32 2.35 -0.01
N LEU A 29 -11.44 3.35 0.14
CA LEU A 29 -10.60 3.84 -0.97
C LEU A 29 -9.64 2.76 -1.47
N VAL A 30 -9.05 2.00 -0.54
CA VAL A 30 -8.18 0.86 -0.87
C VAL A 30 -8.98 -0.26 -1.53
N TRP A 31 -10.20 -0.54 -1.06
CA TRP A 31 -11.06 -1.55 -1.68
C TRP A 31 -11.52 -1.17 -3.09
N PHE A 32 -11.81 0.12 -3.33
CA PHE A 32 -12.08 0.61 -4.69
C PHE A 32 -10.86 0.47 -5.59
N GLU A 33 -9.66 0.66 -5.07
CA GLU A 33 -8.43 0.38 -5.82
C GLU A 33 -8.32 -1.10 -6.19
N VAL A 34 -8.57 -2.02 -5.24
CA VAL A 34 -8.58 -3.47 -5.50
C VAL A 34 -9.57 -3.81 -6.62
N ALA A 35 -10.80 -3.29 -6.55
CA ALA A 35 -11.81 -3.49 -7.58
C ALA A 35 -11.39 -2.95 -8.95
N ARG A 36 -10.77 -1.76 -8.97
CA ARG A 36 -10.26 -1.15 -10.20
C ARG A 36 -9.10 -1.94 -10.82
N VAL A 37 -8.17 -2.42 -10.00
CA VAL A 37 -7.05 -3.27 -10.45
C VAL A 37 -7.59 -4.56 -11.05
N ALA A 38 -8.53 -5.23 -10.36
CA ALA A 38 -9.15 -6.46 -10.84
C ALA A 38 -9.91 -6.24 -12.16
N TYR A 39 -10.66 -5.13 -12.27
CA TYR A 39 -11.36 -4.76 -13.51
C TYR A 39 -10.38 -4.56 -14.68
N LEU A 40 -9.29 -3.84 -14.45
CA LEU A 40 -8.28 -3.60 -15.49
C LEU A 40 -7.55 -4.90 -15.88
N ALA A 41 -7.29 -5.79 -14.92
CA ALA A 41 -6.72 -7.10 -15.21
C ALA A 41 -7.63 -7.89 -16.15
N GLU A 42 -8.93 -7.96 -15.84
CA GLU A 42 -9.93 -8.71 -16.59
C GLU A 42 -10.14 -8.16 -18.02
N PHE A 43 -10.31 -6.84 -18.15
CA PHE A 43 -10.77 -6.25 -19.43
C PHE A 43 -9.71 -5.47 -20.20
N ALA A 44 -8.60 -5.09 -19.56
CA ALA A 44 -7.57 -4.24 -20.17
C ALA A 44 -6.17 -4.86 -20.18
N GLY A 45 -6.01 -6.11 -19.71
CA GLY A 45 -4.70 -6.78 -19.57
C GLY A 45 -3.85 -6.23 -18.42
N GLY A 46 -4.48 -5.54 -17.47
CA GLY A 46 -3.86 -4.93 -16.31
C GLY A 46 -3.05 -3.67 -16.63
N TYR A 47 -2.46 -3.08 -15.60
CA TYR A 47 -1.64 -1.87 -15.75
C TYR A 47 -0.44 -2.05 -16.67
N SER A 48 0.12 -3.25 -16.74
CA SER A 48 1.26 -3.54 -17.63
C SER A 48 0.87 -3.42 -19.11
N ALA A 49 -0.32 -3.91 -19.49
CA ALA A 49 -0.82 -3.78 -20.85
C ALA A 49 -1.22 -2.34 -21.18
N LEU A 50 -1.77 -1.58 -20.22
CA LEU A 50 -1.99 -0.14 -20.39
C LEU A 50 -0.67 0.62 -20.60
N ARG A 51 0.35 0.33 -19.78
CA ARG A 51 1.68 0.92 -19.91
C ARG A 51 2.33 0.59 -21.25
N ALA A 52 2.22 -0.64 -21.74
CA ALA A 52 2.71 -1.03 -23.06
C ALA A 52 2.03 -0.25 -24.21
N LYS A 53 0.82 0.26 -24.00
CA LYS A 53 0.10 1.15 -24.93
C LYS A 53 0.44 2.63 -24.76
N GLY A 54 1.42 2.97 -23.91
CA GLY A 54 1.76 4.35 -23.56
C GLY A 54 0.74 5.02 -22.63
N ILE A 55 -0.20 4.26 -22.05
CA ILE A 55 -1.22 4.76 -21.14
C ILE A 55 -0.71 4.55 -19.72
N ALA A 56 -0.19 5.61 -19.10
CA ALA A 56 0.13 5.66 -17.69
C ALA A 56 -0.74 6.73 -17.01
N ILE A 57 -1.15 6.49 -15.75
CA ILE A 57 -1.53 7.59 -14.88
C ILE A 57 -0.22 8.21 -14.41
N ALA A 58 0.32 9.09 -15.24
CA ALA A 58 1.45 9.95 -14.94
C ALA A 58 1.00 11.38 -15.27
N ARG A 59 1.32 12.34 -14.40
CA ARG A 59 1.30 13.74 -14.80
C ARG A 59 2.64 14.00 -15.46
N ASP A 60 2.65 14.15 -16.78
CA ASP A 60 3.78 14.70 -17.55
C ASP A 60 5.18 14.14 -17.18
N SER A 61 5.27 12.83 -16.93
CA SER A 61 6.51 12.13 -16.53
C SER A 61 7.16 12.59 -15.21
N GLU A 62 6.42 13.29 -14.36
CA GLU A 62 6.86 13.76 -13.04
C GLU A 62 6.48 12.77 -11.92
N ALA A 63 7.31 12.69 -10.88
CA ALA A 63 6.94 12.00 -9.65
C ALA A 63 5.71 12.68 -9.04
N ILE A 64 4.56 12.00 -9.05
CA ILE A 64 3.27 12.57 -8.60
C ILE A 64 3.00 12.35 -7.10
N ALA A 65 3.80 11.53 -6.43
CA ALA A 65 3.72 11.30 -4.99
C ALA A 65 5.04 10.75 -4.45
N ASP A 66 5.50 11.32 -3.34
CA ASP A 66 6.48 10.75 -2.43
C ASP A 66 5.79 10.32 -1.12
N GLY A 67 6.45 9.47 -0.35
CA GLY A 67 5.89 8.97 0.90
C GLY A 67 6.99 8.47 1.82
N TRP A 68 6.79 8.68 3.12
CA TRP A 68 7.67 8.20 4.16
C TRP A 68 6.87 7.76 5.37
N THR A 69 7.46 6.88 6.17
CA THR A 69 6.90 6.41 7.43
C THR A 69 7.96 6.48 8.52
N SER A 70 7.61 7.07 9.65
CA SER A 70 8.45 7.06 10.84
C SER A 70 8.00 5.92 11.76
N HIS A 71 8.94 5.08 12.16
CA HIS A 71 8.69 3.95 13.02
C HIS A 71 9.35 4.18 14.39
N ALA A 72 8.64 3.83 15.46
CA ALA A 72 9.16 3.86 16.82
C ALA A 72 9.14 2.45 17.41
N CYS A 73 10.20 2.07 18.12
CA CYS A 73 10.20 0.83 18.89
C CYS A 73 9.52 1.07 20.23
N VAL A 74 8.65 0.15 20.61
CA VAL A 74 7.89 0.19 21.86
C VAL A 74 8.15 -1.11 22.60
N ASP A 75 8.39 -1.03 23.91
CA ASP A 75 8.49 -2.21 24.75
C ASP A 75 7.12 -2.89 24.85
N ALA A 76 7.04 -4.15 24.43
CA ALA A 76 5.77 -4.87 24.27
C ALA A 76 5.03 -5.13 25.59
N ARG A 77 5.70 -5.02 26.75
CA ARG A 77 5.09 -5.25 28.07
C ARG A 77 4.57 -3.97 28.70
N THR A 78 5.28 -2.86 28.50
CA THR A 78 5.00 -1.57 29.14
C THR A 78 4.37 -0.54 28.21
N LEU A 79 4.40 -0.80 26.90
CA LEU A 79 3.96 0.10 25.84
C LEU A 79 4.68 1.46 25.82
N ARG A 80 5.86 1.54 26.46
CA ARG A 80 6.68 2.75 26.48
C ARG A 80 7.66 2.76 25.31
N PRO A 81 8.02 3.95 24.78
CA PRO A 81 9.07 4.07 23.78
C PRO A 81 10.39 3.46 24.27
N THR A 82 11.07 2.73 23.40
CA THR A 82 12.38 2.13 23.67
C THR A 82 13.33 2.36 22.51
N ARG A 83 14.62 2.10 22.74
CA ARG A 83 15.64 2.15 21.69
C ARG A 83 15.41 1.03 20.67
N ILE A 84 15.77 1.28 19.42
CA ILE A 84 15.76 0.25 18.37
C ILE A 84 16.70 -0.90 18.77
N PRO A 85 16.24 -2.16 18.72
CA PRO A 85 17.11 -3.33 18.93
C PRO A 85 18.33 -3.32 18.00
N ALA A 86 19.50 -3.71 18.51
CA ALA A 86 20.76 -3.57 17.79
C ALA A 86 20.82 -4.42 16.49
N ASP A 87 20.20 -5.60 16.51
CA ASP A 87 20.04 -6.48 15.36
C ASP A 87 19.16 -5.85 14.28
N LEU A 88 18.04 -5.22 14.68
CA LEU A 88 17.17 -4.50 13.77
C LEU A 88 17.87 -3.27 13.17
N ALA A 89 18.61 -2.51 13.99
CA ALA A 89 19.39 -1.37 13.52
C ALA A 89 20.44 -1.80 12.48
N ALA A 90 21.20 -2.85 12.75
CA ALA A 90 22.20 -3.38 11.82
C ALA A 90 21.57 -3.89 10.51
N ALA A 91 20.39 -4.51 10.58
CA ALA A 91 19.66 -4.96 9.38
C ALA A 91 19.18 -3.78 8.52
N ILE A 92 18.71 -2.70 9.14
CA ILE A 92 18.31 -1.47 8.44
C ILE A 92 19.52 -0.84 7.73
N GLU A 93 20.64 -0.68 8.43
CA GLU A 93 21.87 -0.10 7.86
C GLU A 93 22.39 -0.91 6.65
N ALA A 94 22.36 -2.24 6.75
CA ALA A 94 22.76 -3.12 5.65
C ALA A 94 21.84 -2.98 4.43
N ALA A 95 20.52 -2.85 4.66
CA ALA A 95 19.53 -2.66 3.61
C ALA A 95 19.68 -1.30 2.92
N GLU A 96 19.89 -0.23 3.69
CA GLU A 96 20.09 1.13 3.16
C GLU A 96 21.37 1.24 2.33
N THR A 97 22.44 0.53 2.72
CA THR A 97 23.70 0.50 1.96
C THR A 97 23.57 -0.22 0.61
N THR A 98 22.63 -1.15 0.50
CA THR A 98 22.40 -1.96 -0.71
C THR A 98 21.37 -1.33 -1.65
N ALA A 99 20.58 -0.36 -1.16
CA ALA A 99 19.59 0.32 -1.97
C ALA A 99 20.29 1.24 -3.00
N PRO A 100 19.91 1.20 -4.29
CA PRO A 100 20.41 2.16 -5.25
C PRO A 100 20.02 3.57 -4.80
N SER A 101 20.92 4.55 -4.95
CA SER A 101 20.61 5.94 -4.64
C SER A 101 19.38 6.36 -5.44
N ALA A 102 18.32 6.73 -4.74
CA ALA A 102 17.11 7.25 -5.36
C ALA A 102 17.50 8.50 -6.16
N SER A 103 17.53 8.39 -7.49
CA SER A 103 17.76 9.52 -8.39
C SER A 103 16.64 10.54 -8.17
N SER A 104 17.04 11.74 -7.74
CA SER A 104 16.19 12.92 -7.64
C SER A 104 15.60 13.34 -8.98
#